data_AF-A0A535VI27-F1
#
_entry.id   AF-A0A535VI27-F1
#
_cell.length_a   1.000
_cell.length_b   1.000
_cell.length_c   1.000
_cell.angle_alpha   90.00
_cell.angle_beta   90.00
_cell.angle_gamma   90.00
#
_symmetry.space_group_name_H-M   'P 1'
#
loop_
_entity.id
_entity.type
_entity.pdbx_description
1 polymer ?
#
loop_
_entity_poly.entity_id
_entity_poly.type
_entity_poly.pdbx_seq_one_letter_code
_entity_poly.pdbx_strand_id
1 'polypeptide(L)'
;MATKSAAQQQQEAEQNAQIADLQQQQDMQQQAAQPVYQQPAPPPPVYQQPAPPPPAPSTGMTDDSIAQLKQLGELHESGVLTDAEFVAAKQKILGN
;
A
#
# COMPACT_ATOMS: atom_id res chain seq x y z
N MET A 1 17.82 45.93 8.99
CA MET A 1 17.32 44.57 8.62
C MET A 1 17.11 43.76 9.90
N ALA A 2 15.95 43.86 10.56
CA ALA A 2 15.71 43.18 11.85
C ALA A 2 14.36 42.43 11.94
N THR A 3 13.60 42.35 10.85
CA THR A 3 12.23 41.77 10.88
C THR A 3 12.15 40.30 10.46
N LYS A 4 13.24 39.72 9.93
CA LYS A 4 13.23 38.32 9.45
C LYS A 4 13.43 37.31 10.58
N SER A 5 14.15 37.68 11.64
CA SER A 5 14.46 36.80 12.77
C SER A 5 13.23 36.51 13.66
N ALA A 6 12.34 37.48 13.85
CA ALA A 6 11.14 37.29 14.67
C ALA A 6 10.14 36.31 14.01
N ALA A 7 9.95 36.42 12.70
CA ALA A 7 9.10 35.51 11.94
C ALA A 7 9.68 34.09 11.89
N GLN A 8 11.00 33.95 11.72
CA GLN A 8 11.66 32.65 11.77
C GLN A 8 11.47 31.99 13.14
N GLN A 9 11.62 32.75 14.23
CA GLN A 9 11.51 32.22 15.59
C GLN A 9 10.08 31.70 15.90
N GLN A 10 9.05 32.33 15.34
CA GLN A 10 7.68 31.82 15.43
C GLN A 10 7.51 30.52 14.64
N GLN A 11 7.99 30.48 13.40
CA GLN A 11 7.90 29.30 12.55
C GLN A 11 8.65 28.09 13.13
N GLU A 12 9.78 28.34 13.79
CA GLU A 12 10.58 27.29 14.46
C GLU A 12 9.88 26.76 15.71
N ALA A 13 9.20 27.62 16.47
CA ALA A 13 8.40 27.21 17.61
C ALA A 13 7.20 26.35 17.18
N GLU A 14 6.53 26.72 16.08
CA GLU A 14 5.44 25.95 15.48
C GLU A 14 5.91 24.60 14.94
N GLN A 15 7.06 24.60 14.24
CA GLN A 15 7.68 23.36 13.74
C GLN A 15 8.07 22.44 14.90
N ASN A 16 8.67 22.97 15.96
CA ASN A 16 9.07 22.19 17.13
C ASN A 16 7.85 21.61 17.88
N ALA A 17 6.75 22.37 17.97
CA ALA A 17 5.51 21.88 18.55
C ALA A 17 4.90 20.72 17.73
N GLN A 18 4.93 20.82 16.40
CA GLN A 18 4.44 19.77 15.51
C GLN A 18 5.30 18.49 15.58
N ILE A 19 6.62 18.64 15.69
CA ILE A 19 7.54 17.52 15.88
C ILE A 19 7.27 16.82 17.23
N ALA A 20 7.08 17.58 18.30
CA ALA A 20 6.79 17.03 19.63
C ALA A 20 5.48 16.21 19.64
N ASP A 21 4.42 16.70 18.98
CA ASP A 21 3.15 15.98 18.85
C ASP A 21 3.31 14.67 18.07
N LEU A 22 4.03 14.71 16.96
CA LEU A 22 4.29 13.53 16.13
C LEU A 22 5.10 12.47 16.89
N GLN A 23 6.10 12.91 17.67
CA GLN A 23 6.90 12.03 18.52
C GLN A 23 6.06 11.38 19.62
N GLN A 24 5.18 12.15 20.27
CA GLN A 24 4.26 11.63 21.27
C GLN A 24 3.28 10.60 20.68
N GLN A 25 2.81 10.83 19.45
CA GLN A 25 1.91 9.91 18.77
C GLN A 25 2.62 8.60 18.39
N GLN A 26 3.88 8.66 17.97
CA GLN A 26 4.69 7.47 17.73
C GLN A 26 4.92 6.65 19.01
N ASP A 27 5.18 7.29 20.14
CA ASP A 27 5.41 6.60 21.42
C ASP A 27 4.15 5.84 21.89
N MET A 28 2.97 6.47 21.77
CA MET A 28 1.70 5.80 22.07
C MET A 28 1.42 4.58 21.18
N GLN A 29 1.74 4.65 19.88
CA GLN A 29 1.55 3.50 18.99
C GLN A 29 2.47 2.33 19.37
N GLN A 30 3.72 2.62 19.76
CA GLN A 30 4.67 1.60 20.20
C GLN A 30 4.22 0.94 21.50
N GLN A 31 3.63 1.70 22.43
CA GLN A 31 3.16 1.16 23.70
C GLN A 31 1.83 0.37 23.56
N ALA A 32 0.98 0.73 22.61
CA ALA A 32 -0.23 -0.03 22.28
C ALA A 32 0.04 -1.35 21.55
N ALA A 33 1.22 -1.50 20.94
CA ALA A 33 1.63 -2.72 20.23
C ALA A 33 2.26 -3.78 21.15
N GLN A 34 2.11 -3.68 22.48
CA GLN A 34 2.52 -4.74 23.39
C GLN A 34 1.71 -6.02 23.10
N PRO A 35 2.36 -7.15 22.77
CA PRO A 35 1.66 -8.40 22.49
C PRO A 35 0.98 -8.88 23.76
N VAL A 36 -0.35 -8.82 23.78
CA VAL A 36 -1.16 -9.54 24.77
C VAL A 36 -0.95 -11.03 24.50
N TYR A 37 -0.11 -11.66 25.33
CA TYR A 37 0.05 -13.11 25.37
C TYR A 37 -1.32 -13.73 25.68
N GLN A 38 -1.97 -14.23 24.62
CA GLN A 38 -3.24 -14.92 24.70
C GLN A 38 -3.03 -16.27 25.39
N GLN A 39 -3.57 -16.37 26.60
CA GLN A 39 -3.73 -17.63 27.31
C GLN A 39 -4.63 -18.56 26.47
N PRO A 40 -4.24 -19.82 26.17
CA PRO A 40 -5.06 -20.70 25.35
C PRO A 40 -6.38 -21.07 26.05
N ALA A 41 -7.50 -20.77 25.38
CA ALA A 41 -8.83 -21.18 25.79
C ALA A 41 -9.06 -22.70 25.57
N PRO A 42 -9.88 -23.38 26.39
CA PRO A 42 -10.20 -24.80 26.20
C PRO A 42 -10.90 -25.06 24.86
N PRO A 43 -10.67 -26.22 24.21
CA PRO A 43 -11.20 -26.50 22.88
C PRO A 43 -12.74 -26.63 22.88
N PRO A 44 -13.46 -25.95 21.97
CA PRO A 44 -14.89 -26.13 21.81
C PRO A 44 -15.24 -27.49 21.17
N PRO A 45 -16.46 -28.01 21.38
CA PRO A 45 -16.93 -29.23 20.75
C PRO A 45 -16.95 -29.08 19.22
N VAL A 46 -16.35 -30.06 18.54
CA VAL A 46 -16.24 -30.15 17.08
C VAL A 46 -17.60 -30.43 16.44
N TYR A 47 -18.34 -29.37 16.12
CA TYR A 47 -19.32 -29.43 15.05
C TYR A 47 -18.56 -29.36 13.73
N GLN A 48 -18.76 -30.35 12.86
CA GLN A 48 -18.18 -30.38 11.51
C GLN A 48 -18.73 -29.18 10.73
N GLN A 49 -17.97 -28.09 10.74
CA GLN A 49 -18.19 -26.92 9.91
C GLN A 49 -17.91 -27.32 8.45
N PRO A 50 -18.83 -27.06 7.51
CA PRO A 50 -18.55 -27.29 6.10
C PRO A 50 -17.29 -26.50 5.71
N ALA A 51 -16.41 -27.16 4.95
CA ALA A 51 -15.16 -26.57 4.50
C ALA A 51 -15.42 -25.21 3.85
N PRO A 52 -14.61 -24.17 4.17
CA PRO A 52 -14.75 -22.87 3.53
C PRO A 52 -14.66 -23.06 2.00
N PRO A 53 -15.53 -22.39 1.22
CA PRO A 53 -15.42 -22.44 -0.22
C PRO A 53 -14.01 -21.98 -0.63
N PRO A 54 -13.39 -22.63 -1.63
CA PRO A 54 -12.08 -22.20 -2.11
C PRO A 54 -12.15 -20.70 -2.49
N PRO A 55 -11.09 -19.92 -2.21
CA PRO A 55 -11.05 -18.53 -2.64
C PRO A 55 -11.35 -18.49 -4.14
N ALA A 56 -12.35 -17.69 -4.50
CA ALA A 56 -12.67 -17.45 -5.89
C ALA A 56 -11.40 -16.91 -6.57
N PRO A 57 -10.99 -17.46 -7.73
CA PRO A 57 -9.86 -16.89 -8.46
C PRO A 57 -10.18 -15.42 -8.70
N SER A 58 -9.27 -14.54 -8.28
CA SER A 58 -9.36 -13.11 -8.52
C SER A 58 -9.35 -12.89 -10.04
N THR A 59 -10.52 -12.82 -10.66
CA THR A 59 -10.68 -12.57 -12.11
C THR A 59 -10.52 -11.09 -12.44
N GLY A 60 -9.67 -10.39 -11.69
CA GLY A 60 -9.47 -8.95 -11.78
C GLY A 60 -8.06 -8.66 -12.29
N MET A 61 -7.99 -7.73 -13.24
CA MET A 61 -6.74 -7.10 -13.67
C MET A 61 -5.89 -6.75 -12.45
N THR A 62 -4.74 -7.42 -12.31
CA THR A 62 -3.81 -7.18 -11.20
C THR A 62 -3.08 -5.86 -11.42
N ASP A 63 -2.60 -5.22 -10.34
CA ASP A 63 -1.72 -4.04 -10.45
C ASP A 63 -0.50 -4.30 -11.35
N ASP A 64 -0.02 -5.55 -11.34
CA ASP A 64 1.04 -6.03 -12.22
C ASP A 64 0.61 -6.04 -13.70
N SER A 65 -0.61 -6.47 -14.01
CA SER A 65 -1.18 -6.41 -15.36
C SER A 65 -1.32 -4.95 -15.84
N ILE A 66 -1.70 -4.03 -14.96
CA ILE A 66 -1.78 -2.59 -15.27
C ILE A 66 -0.39 -2.01 -15.55
N ALA A 67 0.62 -2.35 -14.74
CA ALA A 67 2.00 -1.92 -14.96
C ALA A 67 2.57 -2.45 -16.28
N GLN A 68 2.32 -3.72 -16.61
CA GLN A 68 2.74 -4.33 -17.87
C GLN A 68 2.09 -3.65 -19.09
N LEU A 69 0.80 -3.32 -19.01
CA LEU A 69 0.08 -2.60 -20.08
C LEU A 69 0.65 -1.20 -20.33
N LYS A 70 1.06 -0.50 -19.26
CA LYS A 70 1.69 0.82 -19.37
C LYS A 70 3.06 0.75 -20.07
N GLN A 71 3.92 -0.18 -19.65
CA GLN A 71 5.21 -0.42 -20.30
C GLN A 71 5.04 -0.78 -21.78
N LEU A 72 4.01 -1.57 -22.12
CA LEU A 72 3.70 -1.92 -23.50
C LEU A 72 3.34 -0.69 -24.35
N GLY A 73 2.59 0.26 -23.78
CA GLY A 73 2.25 1.54 -24.42
C GLY A 73 3.48 2.39 -24.70
N GLU A 74 4.38 2.52 -23.71
CA GLU A 74 5.63 3.28 -23.84
C GLU A 74 6.53 2.71 -24.95
N LEU A 75 6.60 1.38 -25.07
CA LEU A 75 7.37 0.70 -26.13
C LEU A 75 6.75 0.87 -27.52
N HIS A 76 5.42 0.88 -27.61
CA HIS A 76 4.71 1.14 -28.87
C HIS A 76 4.86 2.60 -29.32
N GLU A 77 4.72 3.57 -28.41
CA GLU A 77 4.94 4.99 -28.71
C GLU A 77 6.39 5.29 -29.11
N SER A 78 7.34 4.54 -28.54
CA SER A 78 8.77 4.61 -28.91
C SER A 78 9.08 3.93 -30.25
N GLY A 79 8.08 3.30 -30.90
CA GLY A 79 8.26 2.59 -32.18
C GLY A 79 9.05 1.29 -32.08
N VAL A 80 9.27 0.78 -30.87
CA VAL A 80 9.98 -0.49 -30.62
C VAL A 80 9.08 -1.68 -30.95
N LEU A 81 7.77 -1.53 -30.75
CA LEU A 81 6.76 -2.52 -31.09
C LEU A 81 5.92 -2.01 -32.27
N THR A 82 5.59 -2.92 -33.17
CA THR A 82 4.56 -2.64 -34.19
C THR A 82 3.16 -2.75 -33.59
N ASP A 83 2.16 -2.14 -34.25
CA ASP A 83 0.76 -2.15 -33.79
C ASP A 83 0.22 -3.59 -33.60
N ALA A 84 0.61 -4.50 -34.51
CA ALA A 84 0.26 -5.92 -34.43
C ALA A 84 0.85 -6.61 -33.18
N GLU A 85 2.10 -6.30 -32.84
CA GLU A 85 2.77 -6.85 -31.65
C GLU A 85 2.20 -6.27 -30.36
N PHE A 86 1.86 -4.98 -30.35
CA PHE A 86 1.19 -4.33 -29.24
C PHE A 86 -0.16 -4.97 -28.93
N VAL A 87 -0.99 -5.25 -29.95
CA VAL A 87 -2.29 -5.90 -29.76
C VAL A 87 -2.12 -7.33 -29.22
N ALA A 88 -1.17 -8.11 -29.78
CA ALA A 88 -0.92 -9.49 -29.34
C ALA A 88 -0.47 -9.56 -27.87
N ALA A 89 0.42 -8.67 -27.45
CA ALA A 89 0.90 -8.63 -26.07
C ALA A 89 -0.18 -8.14 -25.09
N LYS A 90 -1.01 -7.16 -25.48
CA LYS A 90 -2.15 -6.72 -24.67
C LYS A 90 -3.15 -7.85 -24.40
N GLN A 91 -3.46 -8.66 -25.41
CA GLN A 91 -4.34 -9.83 -25.26
C GLN A 91 -3.76 -10.88 -24.31
N LYS A 92 -2.44 -11.09 -24.38
CA LYS A 92 -1.75 -12.04 -23.49
C LYS A 92 -1.76 -11.59 -22.02
N ILE A 93 -1.65 -10.28 -21.77
CA ILE A 93 -1.72 -9.72 -20.41
C ILE A 93 -3.14 -9.78 -19.85
N LEU A 94 -4.17 -9.53 -20.68
CA LEU A 94 -5.57 -9.53 -20.26
C LEU A 94 -6.22 -10.93 -20.18
N GLY A 95 -5.61 -11.93 -20.82
CA GLY A 95 -6.12 -13.31 -20.88
C GLY A 95 -5.45 -14.29 -19.91
N ASN A 96 -4.54 -13.80 -19.07
CA ASN A 96 -3.90 -14.53 -17.97
C ASN A 96 -4.59 -14.21 -16.64
#